data_AF-B8CS70-F1
#
_entry.id   AF-B8CS70-F1
#
_cell.length_a   1.000
_cell.length_b   1.000
_cell.length_c   1.000
_cell.angle_alpha   90.00
_cell.angle_beta   90.00
_cell.angle_gamma   90.00
#
_symmetry.space_group_name_H-M   'P 1'
#
loop_
_entity.id
_entity.type
_entity.pdbx_description
1 polymer ?
#
loop_
_entity_poly.entity_id
_entity_poly.type
_entity_poly.pdbx_seq_one_letter_code
_entity_poly.pdbx_strand_id
1 'polypeptide(L)'
;MAVSKTKPNEQIIEAYTAGQRRFGENYVQEGEEKVKSLSQDYPDIEWHFIGPLQSNKTKIIAGLFDWMHTVEREKIASRLNDQRPEHMSPLNVCIQVNISQEASKSGVTTAEIAALAEKIHLLPNLNLRGLMAIPSASVDNVTAIAELAELQKQYQRLSAKYPSVDTLSVGMSNDLELAVAHGSTMVRIGSAIFGARDYPKNGAISNQAQRLDK
;
A
#
# COMPACT_ATOMS: atom_id res chain seq x y z
N MET A 1 9.40 -5.10 -0.81
CA MET A 1 8.20 -5.70 -1.43
C MET A 1 8.17 -5.36 -2.91
N ALA A 2 7.82 -6.32 -3.77
CA ALA A 2 7.70 -6.10 -5.21
C ALA A 2 6.33 -5.50 -5.55
N VAL A 3 6.29 -4.39 -6.29
CA VAL A 3 5.05 -3.71 -6.69
C VAL A 3 4.70 -4.11 -8.12
N SER A 4 3.70 -4.96 -8.26
CA SER A 4 3.34 -5.65 -9.51
C SER A 4 2.19 -5.01 -10.27
N LYS A 5 1.68 -3.85 -9.83
CA LYS A 5 0.65 -3.11 -10.57
C LYS A 5 1.03 -2.92 -12.03
N THR A 6 0.04 -3.04 -12.91
CA THR A 6 0.15 -3.03 -14.37
C THR A 6 1.04 -4.11 -14.97
N LYS A 7 1.50 -5.11 -14.21
CA LYS A 7 2.32 -6.22 -14.71
C LYS A 7 1.48 -7.48 -14.84
N PRO A 8 1.71 -8.27 -15.90
CA PRO A 8 0.94 -9.49 -16.15
C PRO A 8 1.39 -10.61 -15.19
N ASN A 9 0.58 -11.65 -15.07
CA ASN A 9 0.82 -12.75 -14.12
C ASN A 9 2.16 -13.46 -14.36
N GLU A 10 2.60 -13.56 -15.61
CA GLU A 10 3.86 -14.21 -15.99
C GLU A 10 5.04 -13.56 -15.27
N GLN A 11 5.07 -12.23 -15.17
CA GLN A 11 6.16 -11.53 -14.46
C GLN A 11 6.09 -11.72 -12.94
N ILE A 12 4.87 -11.86 -12.39
CA ILE A 12 4.68 -12.18 -10.97
C ILE A 12 5.22 -13.60 -10.69
N ILE A 13 4.91 -14.55 -11.56
CA ILE A 13 5.37 -15.95 -11.49
C ILE A 13 6.89 -16.03 -11.63
N GLU A 14 7.50 -15.28 -12.54
CA GLU A 14 8.96 -15.19 -12.68
C GLU A 14 9.61 -14.67 -11.39
N ALA A 15 9.11 -13.57 -10.83
CA ALA A 15 9.61 -13.02 -9.56
C ALA A 15 9.39 -14.00 -8.40
N TYR A 16 8.25 -14.69 -8.37
CA TYR A 16 7.95 -15.72 -7.38
C TYR A 16 8.94 -16.89 -7.46
N THR A 17 9.25 -17.35 -8.67
CA THR A 17 10.21 -18.42 -8.93
C THR A 17 11.63 -18.01 -8.50
N ALA A 18 11.95 -16.72 -8.59
CA ALA A 18 13.19 -16.14 -8.07
C ALA A 18 13.21 -15.96 -6.54
N GLY A 19 12.16 -16.37 -5.82
CA GLY A 19 12.08 -16.34 -4.35
C GLY A 19 11.29 -15.17 -3.77
N GLN A 20 10.74 -14.27 -4.59
CA GLN A 20 9.88 -13.19 -4.08
C GLN A 20 8.56 -13.78 -3.55
N ARG A 21 8.09 -13.29 -2.41
CA ARG A 21 6.80 -13.72 -1.82
C ARG A 21 5.83 -12.58 -1.56
N ARG A 22 6.33 -11.36 -1.38
CA ARG A 22 5.50 -10.18 -1.06
C ARG A 22 5.20 -9.35 -2.30
N PHE A 23 3.93 -9.23 -2.65
CA PHE A 23 3.50 -8.47 -3.83
C PHE A 23 2.52 -7.36 -3.47
N GLY A 24 2.74 -6.18 -4.02
CA GLY A 24 1.96 -4.97 -3.77
C GLY A 24 1.11 -4.57 -4.97
N GLU A 25 -0.19 -4.38 -4.76
CA GLU A 25 -1.16 -3.94 -5.76
C GLU A 25 -1.83 -2.61 -5.38
N ASN A 26 -2.11 -1.78 -6.39
CA ASN A 26 -2.70 -0.46 -6.21
C ASN A 26 -4.17 -0.38 -6.61
N TYR A 27 -4.62 -1.27 -7.51
CA TYR A 27 -5.95 -1.21 -8.10
C TYR A 27 -6.74 -2.44 -7.66
N VAL A 28 -7.94 -2.22 -7.11
CA VAL A 28 -8.72 -3.28 -6.46
C VAL A 28 -9.03 -4.42 -7.44
N GLN A 29 -9.52 -4.08 -8.63
CA GLN A 29 -9.92 -5.07 -9.64
C GLN A 29 -8.73 -5.88 -10.14
N GLU A 30 -7.64 -5.20 -10.50
CA GLU A 30 -6.41 -5.87 -10.95
C GLU A 30 -5.85 -6.81 -9.86
N GLY A 31 -5.81 -6.33 -8.61
CA GLY A 31 -5.36 -7.15 -7.49
C GLY A 31 -6.28 -8.33 -7.21
N GLU A 32 -7.60 -8.15 -7.29
CA GLU A 32 -8.58 -9.23 -7.15
C GLU A 32 -8.40 -10.32 -8.20
N GLU A 33 -8.22 -9.93 -9.47
CA GLU A 33 -7.97 -10.86 -10.58
C GLU A 33 -6.69 -11.65 -10.35
N LYS A 34 -5.60 -10.97 -9.98
CA LYS A 34 -4.30 -11.59 -9.68
C LYS A 34 -4.37 -12.58 -8.53
N VAL A 35 -4.88 -12.16 -7.37
CA VAL A 35 -5.01 -13.03 -6.20
C VAL A 35 -5.80 -14.28 -6.55
N LYS A 36 -6.97 -14.14 -7.19
CA LYS A 36 -7.80 -15.29 -7.57
C LYS A 36 -7.09 -16.22 -8.54
N SER A 37 -6.45 -15.66 -9.57
CA SER A 37 -5.77 -16.45 -10.60
C SER A 37 -4.53 -17.19 -10.10
N LEU A 38 -3.85 -16.68 -9.06
CA LEU A 38 -2.58 -17.22 -8.58
C LEU A 38 -2.70 -18.01 -7.26
N SER A 39 -3.77 -17.82 -6.49
CA SER A 39 -3.89 -18.38 -5.13
C SER A 39 -3.82 -19.90 -5.05
N GLN A 40 -4.27 -20.63 -6.08
CA GLN A 40 -4.27 -22.09 -6.07
C GLN A 40 -2.85 -22.66 -6.26
N ASP A 41 -2.08 -22.08 -7.18
CA ASP A 41 -0.75 -22.59 -7.56
C ASP A 41 0.38 -21.93 -6.76
N TYR A 42 0.14 -20.73 -6.21
CA TYR A 42 1.12 -19.92 -5.47
C TYR A 42 0.56 -19.47 -4.10
N PRO A 43 0.20 -20.42 -3.21
CA PRO A 43 -0.57 -20.13 -1.99
C PRO A 43 0.22 -19.38 -0.90
N ASP A 44 1.54 -19.31 -1.00
CA ASP A 44 2.42 -18.62 -0.05
C ASP A 44 2.81 -17.20 -0.52
N ILE A 45 2.16 -16.68 -1.55
CA ILE A 45 2.24 -15.25 -1.87
C ILE A 45 1.52 -14.45 -0.77
N GLU A 46 2.24 -13.48 -0.20
CA GLU A 46 1.69 -12.45 0.68
C GLU A 46 1.25 -11.24 -0.16
N TRP A 47 -0.05 -10.96 -0.17
CA TRP A 47 -0.65 -9.89 -0.97
C TRP A 47 -0.87 -8.63 -0.14
N HIS A 48 -0.33 -7.51 -0.61
CA HIS A 48 -0.45 -6.20 0.02
C HIS A 48 -1.22 -5.23 -0.87
N PHE A 49 -2.29 -4.65 -0.32
CA PHE A 49 -2.96 -3.53 -0.96
C PHE A 49 -2.32 -2.21 -0.50
N ILE A 50 -1.82 -1.43 -1.46
CA ILE A 50 -1.08 -0.18 -1.22
C ILE A 50 -1.67 1.01 -1.98
N GLY A 51 -2.86 0.85 -2.58
CA GLY A 51 -3.59 1.91 -3.28
C GLY A 51 -4.66 2.60 -2.43
N PRO A 52 -5.23 3.71 -2.89
CA PRO A 52 -6.38 4.32 -2.24
C PRO A 52 -7.59 3.38 -2.27
N LEU A 53 -8.38 3.35 -1.20
CA LEU A 53 -9.51 2.44 -1.08
C LEU A 53 -10.85 3.17 -0.91
N GLN A 54 -11.77 2.91 -1.84
CA GLN A 54 -13.17 3.31 -1.74
C GLN A 54 -13.91 2.38 -0.78
N SER A 55 -14.82 2.92 0.03
CA SER A 55 -15.51 2.14 1.07
C SER A 55 -16.31 0.95 0.52
N ASN A 56 -16.89 1.05 -0.67
CA ASN A 56 -17.63 -0.04 -1.32
C ASN A 56 -16.74 -1.20 -1.79
N LYS A 57 -15.41 -1.04 -1.79
CA LYS A 57 -14.44 -2.04 -2.22
C LYS A 57 -13.72 -2.75 -1.06
N THR A 58 -13.99 -2.34 0.18
CA THR A 58 -13.41 -2.93 1.41
C THR A 58 -13.57 -4.45 1.51
N LYS A 59 -14.72 -5.00 1.06
CA LYS A 59 -14.99 -6.45 1.14
C LYS A 59 -13.98 -7.29 0.34
N ILE A 60 -13.54 -6.77 -0.79
CA ILE A 60 -12.55 -7.45 -1.65
C ILE A 60 -11.21 -7.50 -0.92
N ILE A 61 -10.77 -6.38 -0.37
CA ILE A 61 -9.50 -6.31 0.37
C ILE A 61 -9.54 -7.20 1.61
N ALA A 62 -10.62 -7.12 2.40
CA ALA A 62 -10.79 -7.91 3.60
C ALA A 62 -10.82 -9.42 3.32
N GLY A 63 -11.37 -9.85 2.17
CA GLY A 63 -11.50 -11.26 1.83
C GLY A 63 -10.34 -11.88 1.04
N LEU A 64 -9.41 -11.08 0.51
CA LEU A 64 -8.39 -11.58 -0.42
C LEU A 64 -6.94 -11.18 -0.07
N PHE A 65 -6.74 -10.10 0.67
CA PHE A 65 -5.39 -9.58 0.94
C PHE A 65 -4.91 -9.93 2.35
N ASP A 66 -3.58 -10.01 2.51
CA ASP A 66 -2.93 -10.22 3.81
C ASP A 66 -2.61 -8.89 4.50
N TRP A 67 -2.40 -7.83 3.70
CA TRP A 67 -2.03 -6.51 4.17
C TRP A 67 -2.81 -5.37 3.49
N MET A 68 -3.07 -4.31 4.26
CA MET A 68 -3.62 -3.04 3.79
C MET A 68 -2.81 -1.87 4.35
N HIS A 69 -2.13 -1.13 3.48
CA HIS A 69 -1.17 -0.10 3.92
C HIS A 69 -1.76 1.30 3.98
N THR A 70 -2.97 1.49 3.46
CA THR A 70 -3.55 2.81 3.17
C THR A 70 -4.74 3.16 4.08
N VAL A 71 -4.74 2.68 5.34
CA VAL A 71 -5.82 2.99 6.28
C VAL A 71 -5.65 4.43 6.78
N GLU A 72 -6.61 5.29 6.45
CA GLU A 72 -6.55 6.73 6.78
C GLU A 72 -7.79 7.25 7.53
N ARG A 73 -8.76 6.37 7.84
CA ARG A 73 -9.98 6.76 8.58
C ARG A 73 -10.65 5.55 9.21
N GLU A 74 -11.27 5.75 10.36
CA GLU A 74 -11.97 4.73 11.14
C GLU A 74 -13.00 3.94 10.31
N LYS A 75 -13.82 4.64 9.52
CA LYS A 75 -14.85 3.99 8.67
C LYS A 75 -14.28 2.90 7.75
N ILE A 76 -13.04 3.05 7.26
CA ILE A 76 -12.40 2.02 6.44
C ILE A 76 -11.92 0.87 7.31
N ALA A 77 -11.29 1.16 8.46
CA ALA A 77 -10.85 0.14 9.41
C ALA A 77 -12.02 -0.73 9.90
N SER A 78 -13.11 -0.13 10.39
CA SER A 78 -14.29 -0.88 10.86
C SER A 78 -14.86 -1.78 9.76
N ARG A 79 -14.97 -1.27 8.53
CA ARG A 79 -15.47 -2.08 7.41
C ARG A 79 -14.57 -3.24 7.04
N LEU A 80 -13.25 -3.05 7.07
CA LEU A 80 -12.29 -4.13 6.84
C LEU A 80 -12.40 -5.20 7.93
N ASN A 81 -12.51 -4.77 9.20
CA ASN A 81 -12.73 -5.66 10.33
C ASN A 81 -14.00 -6.51 10.17
N ASP A 82 -15.13 -5.86 9.89
CA ASP A 82 -16.45 -6.51 9.82
C ASP A 82 -16.59 -7.46 8.63
N GLN A 83 -15.73 -7.29 7.61
CA GLN A 83 -15.79 -8.04 6.35
C GLN A 83 -14.67 -9.07 6.23
N ARG A 84 -13.75 -9.14 7.20
CA ARG A 84 -12.68 -10.14 7.23
C ARG A 84 -13.30 -11.51 7.53
N PRO A 85 -13.13 -12.52 6.67
CA PRO A 85 -13.65 -13.86 6.93
C PRO A 85 -13.00 -14.51 8.15
N GLU A 86 -13.79 -15.24 8.95
CA GLU A 86 -13.34 -15.87 10.21
C GLU A 86 -12.21 -16.91 10.02
N HIS A 87 -12.11 -17.53 8.85
CA HIS A 87 -11.07 -18.52 8.55
C HIS A 87 -9.73 -17.88 8.16
N MET A 88 -9.68 -16.56 7.97
CA MET A 88 -8.46 -15.84 7.65
C MET A 88 -7.85 -15.27 8.93
N SER A 89 -6.51 -15.19 8.98
CA SER A 89 -5.82 -14.43 10.02
C SER A 89 -6.25 -12.96 10.00
N PRO A 90 -6.16 -12.20 11.12
CA PRO A 90 -6.42 -10.77 11.12
C PRO A 90 -5.66 -10.05 10.01
N LEU A 91 -6.33 -9.11 9.32
CA LEU A 91 -5.72 -8.34 8.24
C LEU A 91 -4.64 -7.42 8.83
N ASN A 92 -3.41 -7.54 8.34
CA ASN A 92 -2.33 -6.64 8.75
C ASN A 92 -2.58 -5.25 8.17
N VAL A 93 -2.48 -4.21 9.01
CA VAL A 93 -2.73 -2.84 8.56
C VAL A 93 -1.62 -1.87 8.94
N CYS A 94 -1.32 -0.95 8.04
CA CYS A 94 -0.58 0.27 8.34
C CYS A 94 -1.50 1.48 8.26
N ILE A 95 -1.25 2.46 9.12
CA ILE A 95 -1.88 3.78 9.02
C ILE A 95 -1.12 4.60 7.97
N GLN A 96 -1.83 5.13 6.98
CA GLN A 96 -1.24 6.05 6.02
C GLN A 96 -1.15 7.45 6.62
N VAL A 97 0.05 8.04 6.60
CA VAL A 97 0.33 9.37 7.11
C VAL A 97 0.59 10.31 5.94
N ASN A 98 -0.12 11.44 5.90
CA ASN A 98 0.20 12.55 5.02
C ASN A 98 1.35 13.36 5.62
N ILE A 99 2.57 12.85 5.48
CA ILE A 99 3.75 13.42 6.14
C ILE A 99 4.17 14.78 5.56
N SER A 100 3.89 15.02 4.27
CA SER A 100 4.23 16.28 3.60
C SER A 100 3.17 17.37 3.76
N GLN A 101 2.04 17.07 4.42
CA GLN A 101 0.94 18.02 4.71
C GLN A 101 0.33 18.68 3.46
N GLU A 102 0.52 18.08 2.28
CA GLU A 102 -0.08 18.56 1.04
C GLU A 102 -1.56 18.16 1.00
N ALA A 103 -2.46 19.12 0.76
CA ALA A 103 -3.91 18.87 0.71
C ALA A 103 -4.33 17.87 -0.38
N SER A 104 -3.50 17.69 -1.41
CA SER A 104 -3.70 16.73 -2.50
C SER A 104 -3.34 15.28 -2.13
N LYS A 105 -2.68 15.05 -0.99
CA LYS A 105 -2.22 13.71 -0.59
C LYS A 105 -3.13 13.06 0.44
N SER A 106 -3.25 11.74 0.29
CA SER A 106 -3.95 10.85 1.21
C SER A 106 -3.16 10.60 2.49
N GLY A 107 -3.87 10.24 3.55
CA GLY A 107 -3.33 9.94 4.87
C GLY A 107 -3.81 10.88 5.96
N VAL A 108 -3.71 10.40 7.20
CA VAL A 108 -3.97 11.21 8.40
C VAL A 108 -2.81 12.16 8.67
N THR A 109 -3.09 13.23 9.40
CA THR A 109 -2.05 14.08 9.98
C THR A 109 -1.33 13.35 11.12
N THR A 110 -0.14 13.82 11.50
CA THR A 110 0.62 13.23 12.62
C THR A 110 -0.12 13.30 13.96
N ALA A 111 -0.97 14.32 14.14
CA ALA A 111 -1.81 14.48 15.33
C ALA A 111 -2.93 13.42 15.44
N GLU A 112 -3.39 12.89 14.31
CA GLU A 112 -4.51 11.94 14.25
C GLU A 112 -4.08 10.48 14.37
N ILE A 113 -2.76 10.18 14.23
CA ILE A 113 -2.21 8.81 14.27
C ILE A 113 -2.64 8.08 15.53
N ALA A 114 -2.47 8.70 16.71
CA ALA A 114 -2.74 8.06 17.99
C ALA A 114 -4.21 7.68 18.15
N ALA A 115 -5.12 8.58 17.76
CA ALA A 115 -6.56 8.36 17.86
C ALA A 115 -7.03 7.25 16.89
N LEU A 116 -6.49 7.20 15.67
CA LEU A 116 -6.82 6.14 14.72
C LEU A 116 -6.21 4.80 15.14
N ALA A 117 -4.98 4.78 15.66
CA ALA A 117 -4.33 3.57 16.16
C ALA A 117 -5.09 2.92 17.32
N GLU A 118 -5.61 3.72 18.26
CA GLU A 118 -6.45 3.23 19.36
C GLU A 118 -7.70 2.54 18.84
N LYS A 119 -8.38 3.14 17.86
CA LYS A 119 -9.56 2.54 17.22
C LYS A 119 -9.22 1.24 16.51
N ILE A 120 -8.13 1.20 15.73
CA ILE A 120 -7.71 -0.01 15.02
C ILE A 120 -7.34 -1.14 15.99
N HIS A 121 -6.66 -0.81 17.10
CA HIS A 121 -6.24 -1.80 18.09
C HIS A 121 -7.41 -2.54 18.76
N LEU A 122 -8.60 -1.93 18.81
CA LEU A 122 -9.82 -2.54 19.35
C LEU A 122 -10.55 -3.44 18.34
N LEU A 123 -10.10 -3.51 17.08
CA LEU A 123 -10.74 -4.29 16.02
C LEU A 123 -10.09 -5.68 15.92
N PRO A 124 -10.77 -6.76 16.35
CA PRO A 124 -10.16 -8.08 16.52
C PRO A 124 -9.71 -8.74 15.21
N ASN A 125 -10.31 -8.35 14.08
CA ASN A 125 -9.97 -8.89 12.77
C ASN A 125 -8.92 -8.05 12.03
N LEU A 126 -8.37 -7.01 12.68
CA LEU A 126 -7.23 -6.25 12.18
C LEU A 126 -6.04 -6.43 13.11
N ASN A 127 -4.84 -6.36 12.53
CA ASN A 127 -3.59 -6.30 13.27
C ASN A 127 -2.85 -5.02 12.90
N LEU A 128 -2.73 -4.08 13.84
CA LEU A 128 -1.98 -2.84 13.61
C LEU A 128 -0.48 -3.15 13.57
N ARG A 129 0.13 -3.00 12.40
CA ARG A 129 1.55 -3.31 12.15
C ARG A 129 2.43 -2.09 11.99
N GLY A 130 1.87 -0.91 11.77
CA GLY A 130 2.62 0.33 11.87
C GLY A 130 2.17 1.43 10.93
N LEU A 131 3.11 2.09 10.28
CA LEU A 131 2.89 3.31 9.49
C LEU A 131 3.31 3.11 8.04
N MET A 132 2.63 3.84 7.16
CA MET A 132 2.99 3.98 5.75
C MET A 132 2.96 5.46 5.38
N ALA A 133 3.92 5.90 4.57
CA ALA A 133 3.86 7.22 3.95
C ALA A 133 4.41 7.21 2.53
N ILE A 134 4.03 8.28 1.80
CA ILE A 134 4.62 8.68 0.53
C ILE A 134 5.12 10.11 0.72
N PRO A 135 6.44 10.32 0.95
CA PRO A 135 7.03 11.64 1.09
C PRO A 135 6.76 12.55 -0.12
N SER A 136 7.05 13.85 0.02
CA SER A 136 7.11 14.76 -1.12
C SER A 136 8.15 14.31 -2.14
N ALA A 137 7.84 14.52 -3.41
CA ALA A 137 8.81 14.38 -4.50
C ALA A 137 9.76 15.59 -4.52
N SER A 138 10.24 15.99 -3.33
CA SER A 138 11.01 17.21 -3.12
C SER A 138 12.27 17.21 -4.00
N VAL A 139 12.58 18.39 -4.54
CA VAL A 139 13.79 18.63 -5.33
C VAL A 139 15.02 18.77 -4.43
N ASP A 140 14.82 19.08 -3.14
CA ASP A 140 15.87 19.10 -2.13
C ASP A 140 15.76 17.93 -1.14
N ASN A 141 16.91 17.39 -0.75
CA ASN A 141 17.01 16.30 0.22
C ASN A 141 16.62 16.75 1.64
N VAL A 142 16.62 18.06 1.93
CA VAL A 142 16.39 18.57 3.30
C VAL A 142 14.95 18.30 3.72
N THR A 143 13.99 18.64 2.87
CA THR A 143 12.57 18.40 3.12
C THR A 143 12.28 16.91 3.25
N ALA A 144 12.81 16.09 2.34
CA ALA A 144 12.63 14.64 2.37
C ALA A 144 13.20 14.01 3.66
N ILE A 145 14.38 14.44 4.10
CA ILE A 145 14.99 13.99 5.36
C ILE A 145 14.11 14.39 6.55
N ALA A 146 13.63 15.62 6.60
CA ALA A 146 12.78 16.09 7.70
C ALA A 146 11.47 15.30 7.80
N GLU A 147 10.82 15.03 6.65
CA GLU A 147 9.62 14.20 6.58
C GLU A 147 9.89 12.76 7.07
N LEU A 148 10.96 12.13 6.59
CA LEU A 148 11.33 10.77 7.00
C LEU A 148 11.69 10.69 8.49
N ALA A 149 12.40 11.68 9.02
CA ALA A 149 12.76 11.74 10.44
C ALA A 149 11.52 11.90 11.33
N GLU A 150 10.57 12.77 10.96
CA GLU A 150 9.32 12.91 11.70
C GLU A 150 8.48 11.63 11.61
N LEU A 151 8.41 10.98 10.45
CA LEU A 151 7.71 9.71 10.30
C LEU A 151 8.34 8.61 11.17
N GLN A 152 9.66 8.50 11.21
CA GLN A 152 10.38 7.54 12.05
C GLN A 152 10.08 7.75 13.54
N LYS A 153 10.05 9.01 13.99
CA LYS A 153 9.70 9.38 15.36
C LYS A 153 8.25 9.00 15.71
N GLN A 154 7.30 9.19 14.78
CA GLN A 154 5.93 8.74 14.99
C GLN A 154 5.82 7.22 15.04
N TYR A 155 6.58 6.51 14.19
CA TYR A 155 6.67 5.05 14.22
C TYR A 155 7.22 4.54 15.56
N GLN A 156 8.31 5.12 16.07
CA GLN A 156 8.88 4.74 17.37
C GLN A 156 7.93 4.96 18.54
N ARG A 157 7.17 6.07 18.53
CA ARG A 157 6.12 6.32 19.53
C ARG A 157 5.03 5.27 19.47
N LEU A 158 4.63 4.89 18.26
CA LEU A 158 3.59 3.90 18.04
C LEU A 158 4.07 2.49 18.46
N SER A 159 5.30 2.10 18.10
CA SER A 159 5.89 0.81 18.44
C SER A 159 6.14 0.64 19.94
N ALA A 160 6.44 1.73 20.66
CA ALA A 160 6.54 1.70 22.12
C ALA A 160 5.20 1.40 22.81
N LYS A 161 4.07 1.74 22.17
CA LYS A 161 2.72 1.51 22.73
C LYS A 161 2.10 0.18 22.28
N TYR A 162 2.34 -0.23 21.03
CA TYR A 162 1.73 -1.41 20.42
C TYR A 162 2.81 -2.41 20.00
N PRO A 163 3.01 -3.53 20.72
CA PRO A 163 4.07 -4.51 20.42
C PRO A 163 3.98 -5.15 19.04
N SER A 164 2.79 -5.15 18.42
CA SER A 164 2.58 -5.64 17.05
C SER A 164 3.16 -4.72 15.97
N VAL A 165 3.53 -3.48 16.32
CA VAL A 165 4.01 -2.49 15.38
C VAL A 165 5.50 -2.71 15.09
N ASP A 166 5.77 -3.25 13.91
CA ASP A 166 7.10 -3.63 13.40
C ASP A 166 7.34 -3.15 11.96
N THR A 167 6.35 -2.49 11.35
CA THR A 167 6.35 -2.14 9.94
C THR A 167 6.33 -0.62 9.73
N LEU A 168 7.41 -0.09 9.16
CA LEU A 168 7.51 1.26 8.61
C LEU A 168 7.63 1.15 7.09
N SER A 169 6.51 1.29 6.39
CA SER A 169 6.40 1.15 4.94
C SER A 169 6.66 2.49 4.25
N VAL A 170 7.91 2.76 3.88
CA VAL A 170 8.34 3.98 3.19
C VAL A 170 9.52 3.71 2.26
N GLY A 171 9.65 4.48 1.19
CA GLY A 171 10.66 4.29 0.15
C GLY A 171 10.14 3.49 -1.04
N MET A 172 10.56 3.93 -2.21
CA MET A 172 10.31 3.41 -3.56
C MET A 172 11.64 3.32 -4.31
N SER A 173 11.62 3.05 -5.62
CA SER A 173 12.84 2.83 -6.40
C SER A 173 13.84 3.99 -6.38
N ASN A 174 13.39 5.23 -6.19
CA ASN A 174 14.23 6.42 -6.33
C ASN A 174 14.75 6.99 -4.99
N ASP A 175 14.22 6.50 -3.88
CA ASP A 175 14.47 7.00 -2.52
C ASP A 175 14.68 5.85 -1.53
N LEU A 176 15.02 4.66 -2.02
CA LEU A 176 15.23 3.45 -1.24
C LEU A 176 16.33 3.64 -0.19
N GLU A 177 17.50 4.12 -0.61
CA GLU A 177 18.66 4.28 0.26
C GLU A 177 18.36 5.27 1.39
N LEU A 178 17.68 6.37 1.04
CA LEU A 178 17.30 7.39 2.00
C LEU A 178 16.25 6.86 3.00
N ALA A 179 15.25 6.11 2.51
CA ALA A 179 14.21 5.51 3.34
C ALA A 179 14.81 4.46 4.31
N VAL A 180 15.74 3.63 3.84
CA VAL A 180 16.44 2.65 4.69
C VAL A 180 17.28 3.35 5.75
N ALA A 181 18.01 4.42 5.39
CA ALA A 181 18.78 5.22 6.35
C ALA A 181 17.93 5.84 7.46
N HIS A 182 16.63 6.07 7.20
CA HIS A 182 15.66 6.58 8.18
C HIS A 182 14.74 5.50 8.76
N GLY A 183 15.18 4.23 8.73
CA GLY A 183 14.54 3.14 9.46
C GLY A 183 13.34 2.50 8.76
N SER A 184 13.18 2.66 7.45
CA SER A 184 12.22 1.87 6.69
C SER A 184 12.45 0.38 6.93
N THR A 185 11.38 -0.35 7.26
CA THR A 185 11.40 -1.82 7.34
C THR A 185 10.73 -2.45 6.11
N MET A 186 10.10 -1.64 5.25
CA MET A 186 9.53 -2.10 4.00
C MET A 186 9.56 -1.03 2.90
N VAL A 187 10.45 -1.25 1.92
CA VAL A 187 10.49 -0.50 0.66
C VAL A 187 9.60 -1.14 -0.42
N ARG A 188 9.05 -0.31 -1.31
CA ARG A 188 8.08 -0.70 -2.35
C ARG A 188 8.67 -0.51 -3.75
N ILE A 189 9.18 -1.58 -4.35
CA ILE A 189 9.97 -1.51 -5.58
C ILE A 189 9.19 -2.08 -6.77
N GLY A 190 9.00 -1.27 -7.81
CA GLY A 190 8.30 -1.67 -9.03
C GLY A 190 9.25 -1.75 -10.22
N SER A 191 9.53 -0.61 -10.84
CA SER A 191 10.32 -0.51 -12.09
C SER A 191 11.70 -1.16 -12.03
N ALA A 192 12.37 -1.16 -10.88
CA ALA A 192 13.68 -1.79 -10.74
C ALA A 192 13.60 -3.34 -10.71
N ILE A 193 12.41 -3.91 -10.47
CA ILE A 193 12.18 -5.37 -10.51
C ILE A 193 11.57 -5.76 -11.86
N PHE A 194 10.50 -5.09 -12.28
CA PHE A 194 9.68 -5.52 -13.42
C PHE A 194 9.96 -4.72 -14.72
N GLY A 195 10.96 -3.84 -14.70
CA GLY A 195 11.22 -2.91 -15.80
C GLY A 195 10.17 -1.81 -15.95
N ALA A 196 10.36 -0.96 -16.97
CA ALA A 196 9.45 0.14 -17.29
C ALA A 196 8.03 -0.37 -17.63
N ARG A 197 7.04 0.52 -17.60
CA ARG A 197 5.67 0.18 -17.99
C ARG A 197 5.59 0.03 -19.51
N ASP A 198 5.00 -1.05 -19.97
CA ASP A 198 4.50 -1.12 -21.34
C ASP A 198 3.20 -0.32 -21.40
N TYR A 199 3.29 0.94 -21.82
CA TYR A 199 2.11 1.61 -22.34
C TYR A 199 1.76 0.90 -23.65
N PRO A 200 0.53 0.39 -23.86
CA PRO A 200 0.13 -0.01 -25.19
C PRO A 200 0.39 1.20 -26.10
N LYS A 201 1.23 1.02 -27.12
CA LYS A 201 1.37 2.01 -28.19
C LYS A 201 -0.04 2.22 -28.71
N ASN A 202 -0.65 3.37 -28.41
CA ASN A 202 -1.96 3.71 -28.94
C ASN A 202 -1.88 3.52 -30.46
N GLY A 203 -2.61 2.52 -30.96
CA GLY A 203 -2.94 2.41 -32.36
C GLY A 203 -3.57 3.73 -32.77
N ALA A 204 -3.11 4.25 -33.89
CA ALA A 204 -3.71 5.41 -34.53
C ALA A 204 -5.22 5.15 -34.71
N ILE A 205 -6.05 5.77 -33.88
CA ILE A 205 -7.44 6.01 -34.19
C ILE A 205 -7.52 7.51 -34.47
N SER A 206 -7.65 7.79 -35.77
CA SER A 206 -7.92 9.11 -36.33
C SER A 206 -9.12 9.76 -35.63
N ASN A 207 -8.92 10.98 -35.14
CA ASN A 207 -9.98 11.88 -34.72
C ASN A 207 -10.93 12.18 -35.88
N GLN A 208 -12.05 11.47 -35.96
CA GLN A 208 -13.28 11.90 -36.63
C GLN A 208 -14.48 11.35 -35.88
N ALA A 209 -14.86 12.00 -34.76
CA ALA A 209 -16.22 11.98 -34.21
C ALA A 209 -16.34 12.93 -33.00
N GLN A 210 -16.20 14.23 -33.23
CA GLN A 210 -16.82 15.24 -32.37
C GLN A 210 -17.44 16.33 -33.25
N ARG A 211 -18.55 15.96 -33.89
CA ARG A 211 -19.63 16.86 -34.28
C ARG A 211 -20.93 16.06 -34.16
N LEU A 212 -21.94 16.75 -33.63
CA LEU A 212 -23.36 16.41 -33.53
C LEU A 212 -23.85 15.96 -32.13
N ASP A 213 -24.44 16.96 -31.46
CA ASP A 213 -25.77 16.94 -30.83
C ASP A 213 -25.96 16.30 -29.45
N LYS A 214 -25.78 17.10 -28.38
CA LYS A 214 -26.84 17.75 -27.56
C LYS A 214 -26.32 18.21 -26.21
#